data_AF-A0A372QMV5-F1
#
_entry.id   AF-A0A372QMV5-F1
#
_cell.length_a   1.000
_cell.length_b   1.000
_cell.length_c   1.000
_cell.angle_alpha   90.00
_cell.angle_beta   90.00
_cell.angle_gamma   90.00
#
_symmetry.space_group_name_H-M   'P 1'
#
loop_
_entity.id
_entity.type
_entity.pdbx_description
1 polymer ?
#
loop_
_entity_poly.entity_id
_entity_poly.type
_entity_poly.pdbx_seq_one_letter_code
_entity_poly.pdbx_strand_id
1 'polypeptide(L)' 'MANLLHYSGGFFGFLIFILDIFAIYEVFKSERTAAGKLLWTLLIFFFPIFGLIFYYFFSDRKRYNAEYTITYQTIP' A
#
# COMPACT_ATOMS: atom_id res chain seq x y z
N MET A 1 9.52 16.69 38.68
CA MET A 1 9.27 15.35 38.09
C MET A 1 9.19 15.54 36.58
N ALA A 2 10.22 15.21 35.81
CA ALA A 2 10.22 15.40 34.36
C ALA A 2 9.33 14.32 33.72
N ASN A 3 8.40 14.74 32.88
CA ASN A 3 7.41 13.85 32.25
C ASN A 3 8.12 12.95 31.24
N LEU A 4 8.30 11.67 31.59
CA LEU A 4 8.95 10.61 30.80
C LEU A 4 8.18 10.18 29.53
N LEU A 5 7.22 10.97 29.05
CA LEU A 5 6.24 10.54 28.04
C LEU A 5 6.54 11.03 26.60
N HIS A 6 7.70 11.65 26.33
CA HIS A 6 7.90 12.44 25.10
C HIS A 6 8.66 11.74 23.95
N TYR A 7 8.65 10.41 23.84
CA TYR A 7 9.36 9.68 22.77
C TYR A 7 8.47 8.88 21.80
N SER A 8 7.15 8.91 21.94
CA SER A 8 6.25 8.02 21.19
C SER A 8 5.96 8.44 19.74
N GLY A 9 6.11 9.73 19.39
CA GLY A 9 5.68 10.24 18.07
C GLY A 9 6.54 9.78 16.89
N GLY A 10 7.86 9.69 17.05
CA GLY A 10 8.78 9.37 15.95
C GLY A 10 8.67 7.92 15.46
N PHE A 11 8.40 6.98 16.36
CA PHE A 11 8.25 5.57 16.02
C PHE A 11 7.01 5.32 15.14
N PHE A 12 5.89 5.96 15.48
CA PHE A 12 4.66 5.83 14.70
C PHE A 12 4.78 6.44 13.31
N GLY A 13 5.43 7.60 13.19
CA GLY A 13 5.72 8.22 11.90
C GLY A 13 6.64 7.35 11.03
N PHE A 14 7.64 6.70 11.63
CA PHE A 14 8.53 5.79 10.92
C PHE A 14 7.81 4.54 10.40
N LEU A 15 6.89 3.97 11.20
CA LEU A 15 6.07 2.84 10.76
C LEU A 15 5.19 3.21 9.56
N ILE A 16 4.55 4.37 9.60
CA ILE A 16 3.73 4.88 8.50
C ILE A 16 4.59 5.07 7.24
N PHE A 17 5.78 5.65 7.38
CA PHE A 17 6.70 5.86 6.26
C PHE A 17 7.12 4.54 5.58
N ILE A 18 7.37 3.48 6.36
CA ILE A 18 7.64 2.15 5.82
C ILE A 18 6.44 1.63 5.02
N LEU A 19 5.23 1.77 5.56
CA LEU A 19 3.99 1.34 4.89
C LEU A 19 3.75 2.11 3.60
N ASP A 20 4.06 3.41 3.55
CA ASP A 20 3.95 4.23 2.33
C ASP A 20 4.83 3.68 1.21
N ILE A 21 6.08 3.29 1.51
CA ILE A 21 7.00 2.70 0.53
C ILE A 21 6.43 1.40 -0.03
N PHE A 22 5.90 0.53 0.82
CA PHE A 22 5.28 -0.73 0.39
C PHE A 22 4.05 -0.49 -0.50
N ALA A 23 3.18 0.45 -0.11
CA ALA A 23 2.00 0.77 -0.89
C ALA A 23 2.37 1.34 -2.26
N ILE A 24 3.33 2.26 -2.32
CA ILE A 24 3.84 2.83 -3.58
C ILE A 24 4.47 1.73 -4.46
N TYR A 25 5.27 0.83 -3.89
CA TYR A 25 5.85 -0.29 -4.62
C TYR A 25 4.78 -1.19 -5.28
N GLU A 26 3.71 -1.51 -4.55
CA GLU A 26 2.60 -2.30 -5.08
C GLU A 26 1.80 -1.54 -6.15
N VAL A 27 1.61 -0.21 -6.00
CA VAL A 27 1.05 0.64 -7.06
C VAL A 27 1.89 0.54 -8.34
N PHE A 28 3.22 0.59 -8.24
CA PHE A 28 4.10 0.46 -9.40
C PHE A 28 4.04 -0.92 -10.06
N LYS A 29 3.92 -2.00 -9.27
CA LYS A 29 3.76 -3.38 -9.78
C LYS A 29 2.40 -3.65 -10.42
N SER A 30 1.38 -2.88 -10.08
CA SER A 30 0.04 -3.09 -10.64
C SER A 30 -0.05 -2.76 -12.14
N GLU A 31 -1.02 -3.35 -12.84
CA GLU A 31 -1.30 -3.06 -14.26
C GLU A 31 -2.17 -1.82 -14.48
N ARG A 32 -2.17 -0.89 -13.51
CA ARG A 32 -2.85 0.40 -13.65
C ARG A 32 -2.18 1.24 -14.73
N THR A 33 -2.96 2.13 -15.36
CA THR A 33 -2.42 3.12 -16.30
C THR A 33 -1.37 4.02 -15.61
N ALA A 34 -0.46 4.61 -16.39
CA ALA A 34 0.58 5.49 -15.86
C ALA A 34 0.01 6.66 -15.03
N ALA A 35 -1.08 7.27 -15.50
CA ALA A 35 -1.80 8.32 -14.77
C ALA A 35 -2.39 7.81 -13.44
N GLY A 36 -2.94 6.58 -13.42
CA GLY A 36 -3.45 5.97 -12.20
C GLY A 36 -2.34 5.71 -11.17
N LYS A 37 -1.17 5.25 -11.62
CA LYS A 37 0.00 5.07 -10.74
C LYS A 37 0.44 6.39 -10.13
N LEU A 38 0.54 7.44 -10.93
CA LEU A 38 0.89 8.78 -10.46
C LEU A 38 -0.11 9.30 -9.42
N LEU A 39 -1.41 9.21 -9.70
CA LEU A 39 -2.45 9.69 -8.80
C LEU A 39 -2.41 8.97 -7.43
N TRP A 40 -2.25 7.65 -7.45
CA TRP A 40 -2.14 6.83 -6.23
C TRP A 40 -0.87 7.14 -5.43
N THR A 41 0.27 7.27 -6.11
CA THR A 41 1.54 7.64 -5.45
C THR A 41 1.46 9.03 -4.82
N LEU A 42 0.89 10.03 -5.51
CA LEU A 42 0.70 11.37 -4.93
C LEU A 42 -0.24 11.33 -3.71
N LEU A 43 -1.33 10.58 -3.79
CA LEU A 43 -2.29 10.47 -2.68
C LEU A 43 -1.62 9.92 -1.42
N ILE A 44 -0.85 8.82 -1.53
CA ILE A 44 -0.13 8.20 -0.41
C ILE A 44 0.95 9.13 0.12
N PHE A 45 1.73 9.77 -0.75
CA PHE A 45 2.84 10.63 -0.33
C PHE A 45 2.41 11.92 0.38
N PHE A 46 1.38 12.61 -0.12
CA PHE A 46 0.91 13.87 0.49
C PHE A 46 0.00 13.64 1.71
N PHE A 47 -0.69 12.51 1.75
CA PHE A 47 -1.60 12.15 2.83
C PHE A 47 -1.24 10.76 3.35
N PRO A 48 -0.17 10.59 4.13
CA PRO A 48 0.34 9.25 4.50
C PRO A 48 -0.70 8.41 5.25
N ILE A 49 -1.40 8.99 6.23
CA ILE A 49 -2.41 8.26 7.00
C ILE A 49 -3.66 7.95 6.15
N PHE A 50 -4.27 8.97 5.54
CA PHE A 50 -5.50 8.81 4.77
C PHE A 50 -5.27 8.05 3.45
N GLY A 51 -4.14 8.30 2.82
CA GLY A 51 -3.69 7.63 1.60
C GLY A 51 -3.50 6.14 1.82
N LEU A 52 -2.90 5.70 2.94
CA LEU A 52 -2.84 4.29 3.31
C LEU A 52 -4.21 3.68 3.59
N ILE A 53 -5.12 4.42 4.24
CA ILE A 53 -6.49 3.96 4.47
C ILE A 53 -7.21 3.74 3.12
N PHE A 54 -7.19 4.73 2.23
CA PHE A 54 -7.77 4.59 0.90
C PHE A 54 -7.10 3.46 0.10
N TYR A 55 -5.78 3.38 0.17
CA TYR A 55 -5.03 2.32 -0.48
C TYR A 55 -5.48 0.93 -0.01
N TYR A 56 -5.67 0.74 1.29
CA TYR A 56 -6.11 -0.53 1.85
C TYR A 56 -7.47 -0.97 1.30
N PHE A 57 -8.45 -0.05 1.23
CA PHE A 57 -9.81 -0.37 0.76
C PHE A 57 -9.93 -0.50 -0.76
N PHE A 58 -9.18 0.29 -1.53
CA PHE A 58 -9.40 0.45 -2.97
C PHE A 58 -8.28 -0.14 -3.85
N SER A 59 -7.20 -0.68 -3.29
CA SER A 59 -6.09 -1.21 -4.10
C SER A 59 -6.40 -2.56 -4.80
N ASP A 60 -7.59 -3.15 -4.65
CA ASP A 60 -8.04 -4.36 -5.38
C ASP A 60 -6.94 -5.41 -5.64
N ARG A 61 -6.45 -6.03 -4.57
CA ARG A 61 -5.26 -6.92 -4.57
C ARG A 61 -5.51 -8.29 -5.21
N LYS A 62 -6.62 -8.50 -5.91
CA LYS A 62 -7.17 -9.83 -6.23
C LYS A 62 -6.51 -10.60 -7.39
N ARG A 63 -5.29 -10.24 -7.83
CA ARG A 63 -4.68 -10.84 -9.04
C ARG A 63 -3.64 -11.94 -8.81
N TYR A 64 -3.45 -12.41 -7.58
CA TYR A 64 -2.42 -13.43 -7.29
C TYR A 64 -2.94 -14.88 -7.14
N ASN A 65 -4.25 -15.10 -6.98
CA ASN A 65 -4.79 -16.45 -6.65
C ASN A 65 -5.58 -17.14 -7.78
N ALA A 66 -5.89 -16.45 -8.89
CA ALA A 66 -6.74 -17.03 -9.94
C ALA A 66 -5.95 -17.85 -10.99
N GLU A 67 -4.68 -17.54 -11.22
CA GLU A 67 -3.87 -18.19 -12.27
C GLU A 67 -3.68 -19.69 -11.99
N TYR A 68 -3.39 -20.05 -10.73
CA TYR A 68 -3.15 -21.44 -10.33
C TYR A 68 -4.37 -22.32 -10.61
N THR A 69 -5.59 -21.85 -10.32
CA THR A 69 -6.80 -22.66 -10.49
C THR A 69 -7.18 -22.87 -11.96
N ILE A 70 -6.96 -21.90 -12.85
CA ILE A 70 -7.34 -22.05 -14.26
C ILE A 70 -6.43 -23.05 -14.98
N THR A 71 -5.13 -23.09 -14.67
CA THR A 71 -4.20 -24.01 -15.35
C THR A 71 -4.44 -25.48 -15.03
N TYR A 72 -4.81 -25.86 -13.78
CA TYR A 72 -5.14 -27.26 -13.46
C TYR A 72 -6.49 -27.73 -14.00
N GLN A 73 -7.39 -26.81 -14.33
CA GLN A 73 -8.69 -27.17 -14.90
C GLN A 73 -8.62 -27.39 -16.43
N THR A 74 -7.51 -27.02 -17.08
CA THR A 74 -7.31 -27.16 -18.53
C THR A 74 -6.30 -28.23 -18.93
N ILE A 75 -5.69 -28.95 -17.97
CA ILE A 75 -4.83 -30.11 -18.26
C ILE A 75 -5.74 -31.36 -18.28
N PRO A 76 -5.85 -32.08 -19.42
CA PRO A 76 -6.65 -33.30 -19.52
C PRO A 76 -6.12 -34.46 -18.67
#